data_AF-A0A3B9QQU8-F1
#
_entry.id   AF-A0A3B9QQU8-F1
#
_cell.length_a   1.000
_cell.length_b   1.000
_cell.length_c   1.000
_cell.angle_alpha   90.00
_cell.angle_beta   90.00
_cell.angle_gamma   90.00
#
_symmetry.space_group_name_H-M   'P 1'
#
loop_
_entity.id
_entity.type
_entity.pdbx_description
1 polymer ?
#
loop_
_entity_poly.entity_id
_entity_poly.type
_entity_poly.pdbx_seq_one_letter_code
_entity_poly.pdbx_strand_id
1 'polypeptide(L)'
;MKYSPHVWAQLKSITADELIRGLEKDGWIRTDTVGAMMVYRHPDGRCVSIHYHPRKTYGPKLLKSLLADIGWSEDDLRRLRLVK
;
A
#
# COMPACT_ATOMS: atom_id res chain seq x y z
N MET A 1 -6.21 15.72 -6.65
CA MET A 1 -5.90 14.29 -6.41
C MET A 1 -4.61 14.27 -5.59
N LYS A 2 -4.47 13.46 -4.53
CA LYS A 2 -3.31 13.52 -3.59
C LYS A 2 -1.95 13.26 -4.27
N TYR A 3 -1.97 12.64 -5.46
CA TYR A 3 -0.79 12.26 -6.24
C TYR A 3 -0.83 12.92 -7.62
N SER A 4 0.34 13.26 -8.16
CA SER A 4 0.49 13.72 -9.53
C SER A 4 0.06 12.65 -10.55
N PRO A 5 -0.37 13.01 -11.77
CA PRO A 5 -0.80 12.04 -12.77
C PRO A 5 0.25 10.97 -13.10
N HIS A 6 1.54 11.35 -13.12
CA HIS A 6 2.65 10.45 -13.36
C HIS A 6 2.83 9.44 -12.21
N VAL A 7 2.78 9.90 -10.96
CA VAL A 7 2.83 9.01 -9.79
C VAL A 7 1.62 8.08 -9.75
N TRP A 8 0.43 8.58 -10.05
CA TRP A 8 -0.78 7.76 -10.11
C TRP A 8 -0.71 6.67 -11.18
N ALA A 9 -0.10 6.95 -12.34
CA ALA A 9 0.10 5.95 -13.38
C ALA A 9 0.99 4.80 -12.90
N GLN A 10 2.09 5.10 -12.20
CA GLN A 10 2.98 4.10 -11.62
C GLN A 10 2.28 3.29 -10.51
N LEU A 11 1.56 3.97 -9.60
CA LEU A 11 0.84 3.33 -8.50
C LEU A 11 -0.17 2.28 -8.97
N LYS A 12 -0.87 2.51 -10.09
CA LYS A 12 -1.83 1.53 -10.63
C LYS A 12 -1.19 0.21 -11.08
N SER A 13 0.11 0.21 -11.33
CA SER A 13 0.85 -0.98 -11.75
C SER A 13 1.50 -1.73 -10.60
N ILE A 14 1.44 -1.22 -9.36
CA ILE A 14 2.04 -1.91 -8.21
C ILE A 14 1.25 -3.16 -7.87
N THR A 15 1.99 -4.22 -7.58
CA THR A 15 1.45 -5.49 -7.11
C THR A 15 1.18 -5.47 -5.61
N ALA A 16 0.36 -6.41 -5.13
CA ALA A 16 0.19 -6.65 -3.71
C ALA A 16 1.52 -6.93 -2.99
N ASP A 17 2.46 -7.61 -3.66
CA ASP A 17 3.79 -7.90 -3.13
C ASP A 17 4.63 -6.63 -2.94
N GLU A 18 4.57 -5.70 -3.90
CA GLU A 18 5.24 -4.40 -3.79
C GLU A 18 4.62 -3.53 -2.69
N LEU A 19 3.29 -3.51 -2.59
CA LEU A 19 2.58 -2.76 -1.56
C LEU A 19 2.96 -3.28 -0.15
N ILE A 20 2.95 -4.59 0.05
CA ILE A 20 3.35 -5.22 1.33
C ILE A 20 4.80 -4.89 1.66
N ARG A 21 5.73 -5.02 0.70
CA ARG A 21 7.13 -4.63 0.92
C ARG A 21 7.27 -3.15 1.28
N GLY A 22 6.43 -2.29 0.71
CA GLY A 22 6.36 -0.88 1.10
C GLY A 22 5.92 -0.71 2.55
N LEU A 23 4.86 -1.42 2.97
CA LEU A 23 4.34 -1.38 4.35
C LEU A 23 5.40 -1.83 5.35
N GLU A 24 6.05 -2.96 5.10
CA GLU A 24 7.10 -3.50 5.98
C GLU A 24 8.29 -2.53 6.11
N LYS A 25 8.72 -1.91 4.99
CA LYS A 25 9.79 -0.89 5.01
C LYS A 25 9.39 0.39 5.74
N ASP A 26 8.12 0.74 5.72
CA ASP A 26 7.59 1.91 6.41
C ASP A 26 7.39 1.65 7.91
N GLY A 27 7.57 0.40 8.38
CA GLY A 27 7.48 0.05 9.79
C GLY A 27 6.12 -0.54 10.20
N TRP A 28 5.28 -0.92 9.23
CA TRP A 28 4.05 -1.64 9.51
C TRP A 28 4.33 -3.09 9.91
N ILE A 29 3.57 -3.58 10.88
CA ILE A 29 3.69 -4.92 11.42
C ILE A 29 2.43 -5.69 11.07
N ARG A 30 2.60 -6.87 10.45
CA ARG A 30 1.49 -7.80 10.22
C ARG A 30 1.05 -8.39 11.55
N THR A 31 -0.23 -8.24 11.91
CA THR A 31 -0.75 -8.76 13.19
C THR A 31 -1.60 -10.00 13.00
N ASP A 32 -2.43 -10.04 11.96
CA ASP A 32 -3.45 -11.08 11.80
C ASP A 32 -3.59 -11.50 10.34
N THR A 33 -4.12 -12.70 10.13
CA THR A 33 -4.45 -13.21 8.79
C THR A 33 -5.66 -14.11 8.84
N VAL A 34 -6.64 -13.81 7.99
CA VAL A 34 -7.86 -14.62 7.82
C VAL A 34 -8.05 -14.87 6.33
N GLY A 35 -7.76 -16.10 5.90
CA GLY A 35 -7.75 -16.45 4.48
C GLY A 35 -6.77 -15.59 3.69
N ALA A 36 -7.26 -14.90 2.66
CA ALA A 36 -6.47 -14.00 1.83
C ALA A 36 -6.33 -12.57 2.41
N MET A 37 -6.98 -12.26 3.54
CA MET A 37 -6.87 -10.94 4.17
C MET A 37 -5.71 -10.93 5.18
N MET A 38 -4.83 -9.95 5.05
CA MET A 38 -3.73 -9.68 5.97
C MET A 38 -3.96 -8.33 6.65
N VAL A 39 -3.88 -8.29 7.98
CA VAL A 39 -4.02 -7.05 8.75
C VAL A 39 -2.64 -6.53 9.12
N TYR A 40 -2.39 -5.26 8.84
CA TYR A 40 -1.16 -4.55 9.19
C TYR A 40 -1.49 -3.40 10.13
N ARG A 41 -0.69 -3.24 11.17
CA ARG A 41 -0.77 -2.12 12.11
C ARG A 41 0.52 -1.34 12.11
N HIS A 42 0.42 -0.02 12.16
CA HIS A 42 1.56 0.86 12.30
C HIS A 42 1.68 1.36 13.76
N PRO A 43 2.88 1.57 14.30
CA PRO A 43 3.07 2.06 15.67
C PRO A 43 2.39 3.38 16.01
N ASP A 44 2.04 4.19 15.00
CA ASP A 44 1.29 5.45 15.19
C ASP A 44 -0.23 5.26 15.33
N GLY A 45 -0.72 4.02 15.32
CA GLY A 45 -2.14 3.70 15.52
C GLY A 45 -2.93 3.45 14.24
N ARG A 46 -2.35 3.61 13.05
CA ARG A 46 -3.01 3.25 11.78
C ARG A 46 -3.14 1.72 11.62
N CYS A 47 -4.18 1.27 10.92
CA CYS A 47 -4.46 -0.14 10.68
C CYS A 47 -5.09 -0.35 9.30
N VAL A 48 -4.45 -1.15 8.44
CA VAL A 48 -4.92 -1.44 7.08
C VAL A 48 -5.14 -2.93 6.88
N SER A 49 -6.19 -3.29 6.14
CA SER A 49 -6.47 -4.66 5.71
C SER A 49 -6.15 -4.84 4.23
N ILE A 50 -5.23 -5.75 3.93
CA ILE A 50 -4.73 -6.04 2.59
C ILE A 50 -5.31 -7.36 2.10
N HIS A 51 -6.07 -7.31 1.00
CA HIS A 51 -6.47 -8.52 0.27
C HIS A 51 -5.27 -9.00 -0.56
N TYR A 52 -4.62 -10.07 -0.12
CA TYR A 52 -3.41 -10.59 -0.73
C TYR A 52 -3.72 -11.64 -1.80
N HIS A 53 -3.40 -11.28 -3.05
CA HIS A 53 -3.29 -12.21 -4.15
C HIS A 53 -1.92 -12.00 -4.81
N PRO A 54 -1.05 -13.02 -4.83
CA PRO A 54 0.30 -12.89 -5.37
C PRO A 54 0.29 -12.34 -6.80
N ARG A 55 1.19 -11.38 -7.06
CA ARG A 55 1.43 -10.75 -8.36
C ARG A 55 0.23 -10.05 -8.98
N LYS A 56 -0.86 -9.83 -8.23
CA LYS A 56 -2.03 -9.07 -8.69
C LYS A 56 -1.92 -7.61 -8.28
N THR A 57 -2.47 -6.74 -9.12
CA THR A 57 -2.64 -5.31 -8.83
C THR A 57 -4.03 -5.05 -8.23
N TYR A 58 -4.20 -3.86 -7.67
CA TYR A 58 -5.50 -3.41 -7.16
C TYR A 58 -6.23 -2.57 -8.19
N GLY A 59 -7.57 -2.73 -8.24
CA GLY A 59 -8.42 -1.79 -8.97
C GLY A 59 -8.27 -0.36 -8.42
N PRO A 60 -8.43 0.68 -9.27
CA PRO A 60 -8.08 2.06 -8.92
C PRO A 60 -8.86 2.59 -7.70
N LYS A 61 -10.11 2.15 -7.51
CA LYS A 61 -10.93 2.53 -6.36
C LYS A 61 -10.39 1.95 -5.06
N LEU A 62 -10.06 0.66 -5.05
CA LEU A 62 -9.51 -0.04 -3.88
C LEU A 62 -8.12 0.50 -3.55
N LEU A 63 -7.25 0.66 -4.56
CA LEU A 63 -5.92 1.22 -4.38
C LEU A 63 -5.98 2.62 -3.74
N LYS A 64 -6.87 3.48 -4.21
CA LYS A 64 -7.06 4.82 -3.64
C LYS A 64 -7.48 4.77 -2.18
N SER A 65 -8.38 3.85 -1.83
CA SER A 65 -8.83 3.66 -0.45
C SER A 65 -7.69 3.17 0.44
N LEU A 66 -6.91 2.19 -0.02
CA LEU A 66 -5.75 1.66 0.70
C LEU A 66 -4.71 2.76 0.93
N LEU A 67 -4.33 3.52 -0.09
CA LEU A 67 -3.36 4.60 0.05
C LEU A 67 -3.85 5.75 0.94
N ALA A 68 -5.16 5.99 1.00
CA ALA A 68 -5.73 6.97 1.92
C ALA A 68 -5.61 6.49 3.38
N ASP A 69 -5.90 5.23 3.65
CA ASP A 69 -5.79 4.58 4.96
C ASP A 69 -4.33 4.48 5.42
N ILE A 70 -3.44 4.06 4.52
CA ILE A 70 -2.00 3.99 4.73
C ILE A 70 -1.41 5.40 4.92
N GLY A 71 -1.93 6.42 4.26
CA GLY A 71 -1.55 7.81 4.52
C GLY A 71 -0.28 8.31 3.79
N TRP A 72 0.42 7.49 3.00
CA TRP A 72 1.66 7.90 2.31
C TRP A 72 1.52 9.13 1.40
N SER A 73 2.55 9.96 1.45
CA SER A 73 2.79 11.08 0.52
C SER A 73 3.57 10.64 -0.73
N GLU A 74 3.71 11.52 -1.72
CA GLU A 74 4.58 11.24 -2.87
C GLU A 74 6.04 11.03 -2.48
N ASP A 75 6.51 11.71 -1.42
CA ASP A 75 7.87 11.52 -0.88
C ASP A 75 8.05 10.13 -0.27
N ASP A 76 7.07 9.68 0.53
CA ASP A 76 7.06 8.32 1.08
C ASP A 76 7.09 7.27 -0.03
N LEU A 77 6.28 7.45 -1.07
CA LEU A 77 6.23 6.52 -2.20
C LEU A 77 7.59 6.40 -2.91
N ARG A 78 8.35 7.50 -3.02
CA ARG A 78 9.72 7.50 -3.55
C ARG A 78 10.70 6.85 -2.57
N ARG A 79 10.64 7.22 -1.28
CA ARG A 79 11.46 6.63 -0.20
C ARG A 79 11.31 5.11 -0.14
N LEU A 80 10.09 4.61 -0.33
CA LEU A 80 9.73 3.20 -0.32
C LEU A 80 10.01 2.47 -1.65
N ARG A 81 10.42 3.23 -2.68
CA ARG A 81 10.72 2.76 -4.04
C ARG A 81 9.51 2.14 -4.76
N LEU A 82 8.32 2.68 -4.53
CA LEU A 82 7.09 2.29 -5.22
C LEU A 82 6.88 3.08 -6.51
N VAL A 83 7.48 4.27 -6.58
CA VAL A 83 7.45 5.15 -7.76
C VAL A 83 8.82 5.79 -7.97
N LYS A 84 9.10 6.19 -9.20
CA LYS A 84 10.24 7.03 -9.60
C LYS A 84 9.85 8.50 -9.57
#